data_AF-A0AA38VJK4-F1
#
_entry.id   AF-A0AA38VJK4-F1
#
_cell.length_a   1.000
_cell.length_b   1.000
_cell.length_c   1.000
_cell.angle_alpha   90.00
_cell.angle_beta   90.00
_cell.angle_gamma   90.00
#
_symmetry.space_group_name_H-M   'P 1'
#
loop_
_entity.id
_entity.type
_entity.pdbx_description
1 polymer ?
#
loop_
_entity_poly.entity_id
_entity_poly.type
_entity_poly.pdbx_seq_one_letter_code
_entity_poly.pdbx_strand_id
1 'polypeptide(L)'
;MAELESDARGLITRLYPKAKLEHVTTTDRKQFHANRIKFLQLAGKNFLLLQLLFLGLFSYVFGSLFQQSSHIHNINVAFVDYDGGAIGAAVRAAYQSLRGETYPTLLERSPESYNTPGDLRHATCMTDYWAALYVSPGASASLARALAGNGSAGYDKTDVLTFVWNEARYSATVDAVIATNLQTLSSAARMEYITSNSTSIGPLSDPVVLSLLAQPWELTSIDIQPTTQGSRAIYNTLVIILILIQEFFYLGTINGLYQQLKIYGRIAPARIILVRNLNSGAYCFVGSLCTVGTIWAFRSGWDVNANQFVLSWMIVWLFAHLNFVTLDVFTIWAPLPYVPMALISWVIFNVTSILLPFELCPGFYRIGYAAPAHEVYQVLIDIWSRGCNPQLYYALPIMFTWEVAGVCLSALGVYRRCHYTTLAEQDQEKKFKERLDAAMEFERKREREIREAEAAHPESEIEKLPTSGTEGPEDEAECRDELSKVMSRQDSLARRDQRRASEALSFGPCFSLPFAGSSDSDE
;
A
#
# COMPACT_ATOMS: atom_id res chain seq x y z
N MET A 1 -45.98 -19.16 -1.34
CA MET A 1 -45.17 -18.11 -2.00
C MET A 1 -45.80 -16.73 -1.88
N ALA A 2 -47.09 -16.55 -2.19
CA ALA A 2 -47.79 -15.27 -2.02
C ALA A 2 -47.87 -14.77 -0.56
N GLU A 3 -48.02 -15.67 0.43
CA GLU A 3 -48.03 -15.30 1.86
C GLU A 3 -46.65 -14.86 2.38
N LEU A 4 -45.56 -15.45 1.88
CA LEU A 4 -44.18 -15.06 2.23
C LEU A 4 -43.81 -13.68 1.66
N GLU A 5 -44.28 -13.33 0.45
CA GLU A 5 -44.10 -11.99 -0.10
C GLU A 5 -44.90 -10.92 0.67
N SER A 6 -46.11 -11.27 1.14
CA SER A 6 -46.94 -10.38 1.95
C SER A 6 -46.25 -10.07 3.30
N ASP A 7 -45.72 -11.09 3.95
CA ASP A 7 -45.10 -10.98 5.28
C ASP A 7 -43.75 -10.23 5.21
N ALA A 8 -42.94 -10.48 4.16
CA ALA A 8 -41.71 -9.73 3.90
C ALA A 8 -41.98 -8.26 3.59
N ARG A 9 -43.04 -7.95 2.82
CA ARG A 9 -43.46 -6.56 2.56
C ARG A 9 -43.93 -5.89 3.86
N GLY A 10 -44.68 -6.60 4.71
CA GLY A 10 -45.08 -6.11 6.03
C GLY A 10 -43.89 -5.81 6.94
N LEU A 11 -42.90 -6.70 6.98
CA LEU A 11 -41.67 -6.56 7.77
C LEU A 11 -40.82 -5.36 7.32
N ILE A 12 -40.59 -5.20 6.01
CA ILE A 12 -39.84 -4.05 5.45
C ILE A 12 -40.55 -2.74 5.76
N THR A 13 -41.89 -2.73 5.71
CA THR A 13 -42.66 -1.51 6.01
C THR A 13 -42.66 -1.18 7.50
N ARG A 14 -42.53 -2.18 8.40
CA ARG A 14 -42.35 -1.97 9.84
C ARG A 14 -40.94 -1.53 10.21
N LEU A 15 -39.93 -2.08 9.54
CA LEU A 15 -38.51 -1.73 9.76
C LEU A 15 -38.17 -0.35 9.18
N TYR A 16 -38.75 0.00 8.02
CA TYR A 16 -38.47 1.26 7.31
C TYR A 16 -39.77 1.97 6.88
N PRO A 17 -40.63 2.40 7.82
CA PRO A 17 -41.94 2.97 7.51
C PRO A 17 -41.86 4.26 6.68
N LYS A 18 -40.80 5.04 6.88
CA LYS A 18 -40.54 6.30 6.14
C LYS A 18 -40.11 6.09 4.68
N ALA A 19 -39.75 4.87 4.27
CA ALA A 19 -39.34 4.61 2.89
C ALA A 19 -40.50 4.74 1.89
N LYS A 20 -41.76 4.66 2.36
CA LYS A 20 -43.00 4.78 1.55
C LYS A 20 -43.74 6.11 1.69
N LEU A 21 -43.25 7.07 2.48
CA LEU A 21 -43.77 8.44 2.43
C LEU A 21 -43.71 8.93 0.98
N GLU A 22 -44.73 9.66 0.52
CA GLU A 22 -44.85 10.14 -0.87
C GLU A 22 -43.58 10.87 -1.31
N HIS A 23 -42.66 10.14 -1.93
CA HIS A 23 -41.56 10.73 -2.67
C HIS A 23 -42.18 11.40 -3.88
N VAL A 24 -41.97 12.72 -3.99
CA VAL A 24 -42.39 13.62 -5.09
C VAL A 24 -43.14 12.85 -6.19
N THR A 25 -44.46 12.92 -6.10
CA THR A 25 -45.37 12.36 -7.10
C THR A 25 -44.94 12.80 -8.49
N THR A 26 -45.17 11.91 -9.45
CA THR A 26 -44.78 11.90 -10.87
C THR A 26 -45.15 13.13 -11.71
N THR A 27 -45.55 14.23 -11.06
CA THR A 27 -45.96 15.51 -11.64
C THR A 27 -44.81 16.29 -12.29
N ASP A 28 -43.55 15.94 -12.00
CA ASP A 28 -42.36 16.62 -12.54
C ASP A 28 -41.50 15.71 -13.46
N ARG A 29 -42.15 15.06 -14.42
CA ARG A 29 -41.54 14.10 -15.37
C ARG A 29 -40.31 14.64 -16.09
N LYS A 30 -40.27 15.95 -16.38
CA LYS A 30 -39.12 16.63 -17.02
C LYS A 30 -37.92 16.73 -16.07
N GLN A 31 -38.14 17.13 -14.82
CA GLN A 31 -37.10 17.22 -13.80
C GLN A 31 -36.51 15.84 -13.47
N PHE A 32 -37.37 14.82 -13.41
CA PHE A 32 -36.95 13.44 -13.18
C PHE A 32 -36.12 12.86 -14.34
N HIS A 33 -36.51 13.12 -15.60
CA HIS A 33 -35.73 12.70 -16.78
C HIS A 33 -34.38 13.40 -16.85
N ALA A 34 -34.33 14.71 -16.57
CA ALA A 34 -33.09 15.48 -16.52
C ALA A 34 -32.14 14.95 -15.42
N ASN A 35 -32.68 14.60 -14.25
CA ASN A 35 -31.89 14.01 -13.16
C ASN A 35 -31.38 12.61 -13.50
N ARG A 36 -32.18 11.77 -14.19
CA ARG A 36 -31.75 10.45 -14.68
C ARG A 36 -30.60 10.53 -15.68
N ILE A 37 -30.69 11.44 -16.66
CA ILE A 37 -29.60 11.64 -17.63
C ILE A 37 -28.33 12.12 -16.91
N LYS A 38 -28.44 13.10 -16.01
CA LYS A 38 -27.29 13.58 -15.23
C LYS A 38 -26.68 12.47 -14.38
N PHE A 39 -27.52 11.65 -13.73
CA PHE A 39 -27.05 10.50 -12.97
C PHE A 39 -26.30 9.50 -13.86
N LEU A 40 -26.87 9.10 -15.01
CA LEU A 40 -26.21 8.19 -15.94
C LEU A 40 -24.91 8.76 -16.50
N GLN A 41 -24.85 10.06 -16.78
CA GLN A 41 -23.62 10.74 -17.22
C GLN A 41 -22.54 10.72 -16.13
N LEU A 42 -22.89 11.03 -14.88
CA LEU A 42 -21.94 11.02 -13.75
C LEU A 42 -21.50 9.60 -13.40
N ALA A 43 -22.44 8.64 -13.39
CA ALA A 43 -22.16 7.23 -13.17
C ALA A 43 -21.25 6.68 -14.28
N GLY A 44 -21.55 6.98 -15.55
CA GLY A 44 -20.73 6.57 -16.70
C GLY A 44 -19.32 7.16 -16.67
N LYS A 45 -19.16 8.43 -16.28
CA LYS A 45 -17.83 9.05 -16.09
C LYS A 45 -17.02 8.35 -15.00
N ASN A 46 -17.60 8.12 -13.82
CA ASN A 46 -16.92 7.43 -12.72
C ASN A 46 -16.63 5.95 -13.05
N PHE A 47 -17.54 5.28 -13.76
CA PHE A 47 -17.35 3.92 -14.24
C PHE A 47 -16.13 3.82 -15.16
N LEU A 48 -16.06 4.68 -16.19
CA LEU A 48 -14.94 4.69 -17.13
C LEU A 48 -13.63 5.05 -16.43
N LEU A 49 -13.65 6.04 -15.53
CA LEU A 49 -12.46 6.44 -14.77
C LEU A 49 -11.92 5.28 -13.91
N LEU A 50 -12.79 4.60 -13.15
CA LEU A 50 -12.39 3.45 -12.33
C LEU A 50 -11.89 2.29 -13.19
N GLN A 51 -12.57 2.01 -14.31
CA GLN A 51 -12.14 0.93 -15.21
C GLN A 51 -10.74 1.20 -15.80
N LEU A 52 -10.47 2.43 -16.22
CA LEU A 52 -9.15 2.83 -16.72
C LEU A 52 -8.08 2.80 -15.62
N LEU A 53 -8.43 3.23 -14.41
CA LEU A 53 -7.53 3.15 -13.26
C LEU A 53 -7.12 1.70 -12.99
N PHE A 54 -8.08 0.81 -12.78
CA PHE A 54 -7.79 -0.60 -12.49
C PHE A 54 -7.07 -1.28 -13.65
N LEU A 55 -7.43 -0.97 -14.90
CA LEU A 55 -6.67 -1.44 -16.06
C LEU A 55 -5.20 -1.01 -15.97
N GLY A 56 -4.93 0.28 -15.70
CA GLY A 56 -3.57 0.79 -15.53
C GLY A 56 -2.82 0.12 -14.37
N LEU A 57 -3.47 -0.09 -13.23
CA LEU A 57 -2.87 -0.78 -12.07
C LEU A 57 -2.56 -2.24 -12.37
N PHE A 58 -3.47 -2.97 -13.04
CA PHE A 58 -3.20 -4.34 -13.48
C PHE A 58 -2.08 -4.38 -14.51
N SER A 59 -2.08 -3.49 -15.49
CA SER A 59 -0.98 -3.37 -16.46
C SER A 59 0.35 -3.07 -15.78
N TYR A 60 0.37 -2.24 -14.72
CA TYR A 60 1.57 -1.94 -13.95
C TYR A 60 2.09 -3.18 -13.20
N VAL A 61 1.22 -3.88 -12.47
CA VAL A 61 1.59 -5.10 -11.74
C VAL A 61 2.06 -6.18 -12.70
N PHE A 62 1.23 -6.58 -13.67
CA PHE A 62 1.59 -7.66 -14.60
C PHE A 62 2.76 -7.29 -15.51
N GLY A 63 2.87 -6.02 -15.89
CA GLY A 63 4.00 -5.53 -16.67
C GLY A 63 5.31 -5.60 -15.89
N SER A 64 5.31 -5.36 -14.58
CA SER A 64 6.53 -5.50 -13.74
C SER A 64 7.01 -6.95 -13.62
N LEU A 65 6.10 -7.91 -13.72
CA LEU A 65 6.36 -9.36 -13.67
C LEU A 65 6.56 -9.97 -15.07
N PHE A 66 6.38 -9.16 -16.12
CA PHE A 66 6.35 -9.65 -17.48
C PHE A 66 7.72 -10.18 -17.89
N GLN A 67 7.73 -11.40 -18.44
CA GLN A 67 8.95 -12.09 -18.90
C GLN A 67 10.03 -12.22 -17.81
N GLN A 68 9.66 -12.41 -16.55
CA GLN A 68 10.62 -12.66 -15.47
C GLN A 68 11.68 -13.71 -15.84
N SER A 69 11.25 -14.81 -16.48
CA SER A 69 12.15 -15.90 -16.86
C SER A 69 13.23 -15.49 -17.87
N SER A 70 12.95 -14.60 -18.83
CA SER A 70 13.97 -14.17 -19.78
C SER A 70 14.96 -13.17 -19.18
N HIS A 71 14.65 -12.58 -18.02
CA HIS A 71 15.56 -11.67 -17.31
C HIS A 71 16.44 -12.39 -16.27
N ILE A 72 16.34 -13.71 -16.15
CA ILE A 72 17.14 -14.48 -15.19
C ILE A 72 18.65 -14.33 -15.47
N HIS A 73 19.05 -14.14 -16.72
CA HIS A 73 20.45 -13.85 -17.07
C HIS A 73 21.03 -12.59 -16.39
N ASN A 74 20.21 -11.65 -15.90
CA ASN A 74 20.68 -10.49 -15.14
C ASN A 74 21.11 -10.84 -13.71
N ILE A 75 20.78 -12.05 -13.23
CA ILE A 75 21.22 -12.56 -11.94
C ILE A 75 22.64 -13.10 -12.10
N ASN A 76 23.58 -12.39 -11.49
CA ASN A 76 25.00 -12.72 -11.55
C ASN A 76 25.42 -13.62 -10.39
N VAL A 77 26.04 -14.75 -10.72
CA VAL A 77 26.64 -15.70 -9.79
C VAL A 77 28.14 -15.73 -10.01
N ALA A 78 28.95 -15.46 -8.98
CA ALA A 78 30.40 -15.58 -9.08
C ALA A 78 30.80 -17.07 -9.15
N PHE A 79 31.78 -17.41 -9.97
CA PHE A 79 32.38 -18.74 -10.01
C PHE A 79 33.89 -18.66 -9.81
N VAL A 80 34.42 -19.39 -8.84
CA VAL A 80 35.86 -19.50 -8.58
C VAL A 80 36.28 -20.96 -8.52
N ASP A 81 37.23 -21.32 -9.36
CA ASP A 81 37.82 -22.66 -9.39
C ASP A 81 39.16 -22.64 -8.64
N TYR A 82 39.17 -23.03 -7.36
CA TYR A 82 40.41 -23.14 -6.57
C TYR A 82 41.24 -24.37 -6.92
N ASP A 83 40.64 -25.33 -7.64
CA ASP A 83 41.27 -26.59 -8.01
C ASP A 83 42.01 -26.48 -9.35
N GLY A 84 41.44 -25.72 -10.30
CA GLY A 84 41.96 -25.62 -11.68
C GLY A 84 41.88 -26.94 -12.45
N GLY A 85 41.08 -27.89 -11.96
CA GLY A 85 41.08 -29.28 -12.39
C GLY A 85 39.90 -29.67 -13.28
N ALA A 86 39.74 -30.98 -13.44
CA ALA A 86 38.69 -31.58 -14.26
C ALA A 86 37.26 -31.25 -13.80
N ILE A 87 37.03 -31.08 -12.50
CA ILE A 87 35.72 -30.67 -11.95
C ILE A 87 35.37 -29.26 -12.39
N GLY A 88 36.30 -28.30 -12.27
CA GLY A 88 36.10 -26.94 -12.76
C GLY A 88 35.87 -26.88 -14.27
N ALA A 89 36.61 -27.69 -15.04
CA ALA A 89 36.38 -27.84 -16.48
C ALA A 89 34.98 -28.37 -16.81
N ALA A 90 34.50 -29.36 -16.05
CA ALA A 90 33.16 -29.91 -16.20
C ALA A 90 32.06 -28.89 -15.84
N VAL A 91 32.26 -28.06 -14.80
CA VAL A 91 31.35 -26.96 -14.46
C VAL A 91 31.29 -25.92 -15.59
N ARG A 92 32.44 -25.54 -16.18
CA ARG A 92 32.46 -24.63 -17.34
C ARG A 92 31.73 -25.22 -18.54
N ALA A 93 31.97 -26.50 -18.87
CA ALA A 93 31.31 -27.18 -19.98
C ALA A 93 29.79 -27.26 -19.78
N ALA A 94 29.35 -27.63 -18.57
CA ALA A 94 27.94 -27.68 -18.22
C ALA A 94 27.28 -26.30 -18.26
N TYR A 95 27.98 -25.25 -17.84
CA TYR A 95 27.45 -23.89 -17.98
C TYR A 95 27.29 -23.47 -19.44
N GLN A 96 28.20 -23.86 -20.35
CA GLN A 96 28.04 -23.54 -21.78
C GLN A 96 26.79 -24.16 -22.40
N SER A 97 26.34 -25.33 -21.94
CA SER A 97 25.10 -25.95 -22.44
C SER A 97 23.83 -25.37 -21.80
N LEU A 98 23.93 -24.82 -20.59
CA LEU A 98 22.83 -24.22 -19.85
C LEU A 98 22.66 -22.71 -20.06
N ARG A 99 23.70 -22.03 -20.54
CA ARG A 99 23.71 -20.57 -20.71
C ARG A 99 22.61 -20.14 -21.68
N GLY A 100 21.79 -19.19 -21.24
CA GLY A 100 20.72 -18.59 -22.03
C GLY A 100 19.99 -17.52 -21.22
N GLU A 101 18.92 -16.96 -21.79
CA GLU A 101 18.11 -15.92 -21.12
C GLU A 101 17.46 -16.41 -19.81
N THR A 102 17.18 -17.71 -19.72
CA THR A 102 16.49 -18.34 -18.58
C THR A 102 17.41 -18.90 -17.49
N TYR A 103 18.72 -18.68 -17.60
CA TYR A 103 19.71 -19.20 -16.67
C TYR A 103 20.58 -18.07 -16.11
N PRO A 104 20.92 -18.06 -14.81
CA PRO A 104 21.73 -17.00 -14.21
C PRO A 104 23.11 -16.91 -14.87
N THR A 105 23.63 -15.70 -14.99
CA THR A 105 24.96 -15.51 -15.58
C THR A 105 26.04 -15.93 -14.58
N LEU A 106 26.79 -16.96 -14.95
CA LEU A 106 27.97 -17.40 -14.19
C LEU A 106 29.19 -16.57 -14.61
N LEU A 107 29.73 -15.79 -13.66
CA LEU A 107 30.89 -14.91 -13.85
C LEU A 107 32.13 -15.56 -13.25
N GLU A 108 33.01 -16.05 -14.11
CA GLU A 108 34.28 -16.63 -13.69
C GLU A 108 35.23 -15.54 -13.14
N ARG A 109 35.77 -15.78 -11.94
CA ARG A 109 36.71 -14.90 -11.25
C ARG A 109 37.98 -15.68 -10.92
N SER A 110 39.12 -14.99 -10.92
CA SER A 110 40.39 -15.63 -10.60
C SER A 110 40.46 -15.95 -9.10
N PRO A 111 41.06 -17.09 -8.70
CA PRO A 111 41.33 -17.38 -7.30
C PRO A 111 42.17 -16.30 -6.60
N GLU A 112 43.00 -15.57 -7.35
CA GLU A 112 43.81 -14.45 -6.86
C GLU A 112 42.95 -13.27 -6.37
N SER A 113 41.77 -13.06 -6.96
CA SER A 113 40.83 -12.01 -6.57
C SER A 113 40.01 -12.37 -5.33
N TYR A 114 39.88 -13.67 -5.03
CA TYR A 114 39.16 -14.21 -3.88
C TYR A 114 39.98 -15.35 -3.28
N ASN A 115 41.02 -15.03 -2.50
CA ASN A 115 41.98 -16.03 -2.02
C ASN A 115 41.34 -17.09 -1.12
N THR A 116 40.27 -16.73 -0.39
CA THR A 116 39.57 -17.63 0.51
C THR A 116 38.08 -17.72 0.19
N PRO A 117 37.41 -18.86 0.48
CA PRO A 117 35.95 -18.95 0.43
C PRO A 117 35.24 -17.90 1.30
N GLY A 118 35.92 -17.38 2.34
CA GLY A 118 35.44 -16.27 3.17
C GLY A 118 35.28 -14.96 2.39
N ASP A 119 36.17 -14.69 1.43
CA ASP A 119 36.11 -13.50 0.57
C ASP A 119 34.89 -13.57 -0.36
N LEU A 120 34.58 -14.76 -0.87
CA LEU A 120 33.35 -14.99 -1.66
C LEU A 120 32.09 -14.79 -0.81
N ARG A 121 32.08 -15.29 0.43
CA ARG A 121 30.98 -15.04 1.37
C ARG A 121 30.82 -13.55 1.65
N HIS A 122 31.92 -12.82 1.80
CA HIS A 122 31.88 -11.37 1.98
C HIS A 122 31.31 -10.66 0.74
N ALA A 123 31.76 -11.01 -0.46
CA ALA A 123 31.23 -10.43 -1.71
C ALA A 123 29.73 -10.71 -1.91
N THR A 124 29.26 -11.92 -1.59
CA THR A 124 27.81 -12.25 -1.60
C THR A 124 27.05 -11.45 -0.53
N CYS A 125 27.64 -11.28 0.66
CA CYS A 125 27.07 -10.46 1.75
C CYS A 125 26.98 -8.97 1.37
N MET A 126 27.96 -8.45 0.63
CA MET A 126 27.99 -7.07 0.11
C MET A 126 27.08 -6.87 -1.11
N THR A 127 26.35 -7.89 -1.55
CA THR A 127 25.42 -7.89 -2.70
C THR A 127 26.06 -7.66 -4.07
N ASP A 128 27.38 -7.82 -4.21
CA ASP A 128 28.08 -7.77 -5.49
C ASP A 128 27.62 -8.89 -6.43
N TYR A 129 27.26 -10.04 -5.83
CA TYR A 129 26.69 -11.19 -6.52
C TYR A 129 25.49 -11.71 -5.75
N TRP A 130 24.58 -12.34 -6.48
CA TRP A 130 23.41 -13.01 -5.89
C TRP A 130 23.78 -14.32 -5.21
N ALA A 131 24.81 -14.99 -5.71
CA ALA A 131 25.45 -16.15 -5.10
C ALA A 131 26.90 -16.26 -5.56
N ALA A 132 27.68 -17.10 -4.89
CA ALA A 132 29.01 -17.50 -5.32
C ALA A 132 29.12 -19.02 -5.32
N LEU A 133 29.68 -19.62 -6.36
CA LEU A 133 29.94 -21.04 -6.51
C LEU A 133 31.46 -21.24 -6.54
N TYR A 134 31.98 -22.18 -5.77
CA TYR A 134 33.39 -22.51 -5.83
C TYR A 134 33.67 -24.00 -5.78
N VAL A 135 34.78 -24.39 -6.42
CA VAL A 135 35.33 -25.75 -6.35
C VAL A 135 36.42 -25.78 -5.28
N SER A 136 36.35 -26.73 -4.35
CA SER A 136 37.35 -26.87 -3.28
C SER A 136 38.75 -27.23 -3.84
N PRO A 137 39.84 -26.71 -3.26
CA PRO A 137 41.19 -26.98 -3.74
C PRO A 137 41.55 -28.47 -3.64
N GLY A 138 42.09 -29.05 -4.71
CA GLY A 138 42.47 -30.47 -4.75
C GLY A 138 41.30 -31.44 -4.93
N ALA A 139 40.08 -30.94 -5.17
CA ALA A 139 38.88 -31.76 -5.33
C ALA A 139 38.99 -32.73 -6.51
N SER A 140 39.47 -32.30 -7.69
CA SER A 140 39.62 -33.21 -8.84
C SER A 140 40.63 -34.31 -8.57
N ALA A 141 41.74 -34.00 -7.90
CA ALA A 141 42.76 -34.99 -7.56
C ALA A 141 42.26 -35.97 -6.48
N SER A 142 41.44 -35.51 -5.54
CA SER A 142 40.79 -36.36 -4.55
C SER A 142 39.79 -37.32 -5.19
N LEU A 143 38.93 -36.80 -6.08
CA LEU A 143 37.93 -37.59 -6.80
C LEU A 143 38.59 -38.62 -7.73
N ALA A 144 39.61 -38.23 -8.49
CA ALA A 144 40.35 -39.14 -9.37
C ALA A 144 41.00 -40.30 -8.60
N ARG A 145 41.59 -40.03 -7.43
CA ARG A 145 42.16 -41.08 -6.56
C ARG A 145 41.08 -42.04 -6.04
N ALA A 146 39.94 -41.49 -5.60
CA ALA A 146 38.83 -42.27 -5.10
C ALA A 146 38.18 -43.13 -6.19
N LEU A 147 38.07 -42.63 -7.43
CA LEU A 147 37.57 -43.38 -8.59
C LEU A 147 38.56 -44.44 -9.10
N ALA A 148 39.86 -44.27 -8.88
CA ALA A 148 40.88 -45.27 -9.18
C ALA A 148 40.91 -46.45 -8.17
N GLY A 149 40.05 -46.44 -7.15
CA GLY A 149 39.98 -47.47 -6.09
C GLY A 149 40.88 -47.19 -4.89
N ASN A 150 41.57 -46.04 -4.85
CA ASN A 150 42.46 -45.67 -3.75
C ASN A 150 41.76 -44.71 -2.78
N GLY A 151 41.34 -45.22 -1.63
CA GLY A 151 40.73 -44.41 -0.57
C GLY A 151 39.26 -44.05 -0.82
N SER A 152 38.55 -44.82 -1.64
CA SER A 152 37.14 -44.59 -2.01
C SER A 152 36.18 -44.54 -0.81
N ALA A 153 36.49 -45.24 0.29
CA ALA A 153 35.69 -45.23 1.52
C ALA A 153 35.87 -43.97 2.39
N GLY A 154 36.95 -43.20 2.19
CA GLY A 154 37.25 -41.98 2.95
C GLY A 154 37.09 -40.69 2.15
N TYR A 155 36.51 -40.76 0.95
CA TYR A 155 36.29 -39.61 0.09
C TYR A 155 35.07 -38.80 0.58
N ASP A 156 35.31 -37.53 0.91
CA ASP A 156 34.25 -36.60 1.29
C ASP A 156 33.59 -36.01 0.05
N LYS A 157 32.31 -36.34 -0.14
CA LYS A 157 31.50 -35.82 -1.26
C LYS A 157 31.07 -34.37 -1.06
N THR A 158 31.16 -33.85 0.16
CA THR A 158 30.64 -32.53 0.56
C THR A 158 31.66 -31.41 0.35
N ASP A 159 32.97 -31.72 0.40
CA ASP A 159 34.07 -30.77 0.20
C ASP A 159 34.58 -30.76 -1.26
N VAL A 160 33.66 -30.51 -2.20
CA VAL A 160 33.98 -30.52 -3.64
C VAL A 160 33.43 -29.30 -4.33
N LEU A 161 32.11 -29.12 -4.28
CA LEU A 161 31.41 -28.03 -4.96
C LEU A 161 30.46 -27.40 -3.95
N THR A 162 30.72 -26.15 -3.60
CA THR A 162 29.97 -25.42 -2.59
C THR A 162 29.46 -24.11 -3.18
N PHE A 163 28.24 -23.70 -2.85
CA PHE A 163 27.74 -22.37 -3.17
C PHE A 163 27.33 -21.58 -1.94
N VAL A 164 27.61 -20.28 -1.96
CA VAL A 164 27.27 -19.30 -0.93
C VAL A 164 26.14 -18.42 -1.45
N TRP A 165 25.14 -18.18 -0.63
CA TRP A 165 23.94 -17.41 -1.00
C TRP A 165 23.26 -16.84 0.25
N ASN A 166 22.30 -15.93 0.08
CA ASN A 166 21.54 -15.34 1.17
C ASN A 166 20.05 -15.56 0.95
N GLU A 167 19.47 -16.57 1.62
CA GLU A 167 18.06 -16.92 1.45
C GLU A 167 17.12 -15.81 1.95
N ALA A 168 17.56 -14.94 2.87
CA ALA A 168 16.76 -13.81 3.33
C ALA A 168 16.46 -12.77 2.22
N ARG A 169 17.26 -12.72 1.15
CA ARG A 169 17.09 -11.78 0.02
C ARG A 169 16.05 -12.33 -0.96
N TYR A 170 14.80 -11.83 -0.90
CA TYR A 170 13.70 -12.28 -1.78
C TYR A 170 13.57 -13.81 -1.83
N SER A 171 13.31 -14.40 -0.67
CA SER A 171 13.46 -15.84 -0.43
C SER A 171 12.80 -16.74 -1.49
N ALA A 172 11.54 -16.47 -1.86
CA ALA A 172 10.82 -17.23 -2.87
C ALA A 172 11.46 -17.16 -4.27
N THR A 173 12.08 -16.03 -4.62
CA THR A 173 12.76 -15.85 -5.91
C THR A 173 14.11 -16.55 -5.91
N VAL A 174 14.88 -16.39 -4.84
CA VAL A 174 16.24 -16.91 -4.77
C VAL A 174 16.27 -18.44 -4.67
N ASP A 175 15.29 -19.07 -4.00
CA ASP A 175 15.12 -20.53 -4.01
C ASP A 175 14.95 -21.09 -5.44
N ALA A 176 14.11 -20.45 -6.24
CA ALA A 176 13.81 -20.88 -7.60
C ALA A 176 14.93 -20.54 -8.58
N VAL A 177 15.51 -19.33 -8.49
CA VAL A 177 16.44 -18.81 -9.49
C VAL A 177 17.90 -19.18 -9.21
N ILE A 178 18.27 -19.38 -7.94
CA ILE A 178 19.66 -19.73 -7.56
C ILE A 178 19.74 -21.20 -7.17
N ALA A 179 19.12 -21.61 -6.06
CA ALA A 179 19.34 -22.94 -5.51
C ALA A 179 18.98 -24.05 -6.52
N THR A 180 17.80 -23.95 -7.15
CA THR A 180 17.35 -24.93 -8.16
C THR A 180 18.23 -24.96 -9.41
N ASN A 181 18.66 -23.79 -9.90
CA ASN A 181 19.51 -23.68 -11.09
C ASN A 181 20.93 -24.17 -10.83
N LEU A 182 21.49 -23.92 -9.64
CA LEU A 182 22.82 -24.44 -9.26
C LEU A 182 22.80 -25.95 -9.04
N GLN A 183 21.72 -26.52 -8.51
CA GLN A 183 21.53 -27.98 -8.47
C GLN A 183 21.49 -28.59 -9.88
N THR A 184 20.85 -27.90 -10.83
CA THR A 184 20.83 -28.31 -12.24
C THR A 184 22.23 -28.25 -12.85
N LEU A 185 22.99 -27.18 -12.60
CA LEU A 185 24.37 -27.05 -13.07
C LEU A 185 25.29 -28.11 -12.47
N SER A 186 25.17 -28.38 -11.17
CA SER A 186 25.94 -29.45 -10.52
C SER A 186 25.63 -30.80 -11.16
N SER A 187 24.35 -31.10 -11.42
CA SER A 187 23.93 -32.34 -12.07
C SER A 187 24.46 -32.46 -13.51
N ALA A 188 24.41 -31.38 -14.29
CA ALA A 188 24.99 -31.34 -15.63
C ALA A 188 26.53 -31.47 -15.60
N ALA A 189 27.19 -30.82 -14.65
CA ALA A 189 28.65 -30.92 -14.46
C ALA A 189 29.09 -32.34 -14.09
N ARG A 190 28.29 -33.08 -13.31
CA ARG A 190 28.55 -34.51 -13.05
C ARG A 190 28.55 -35.31 -14.35
N MET A 191 27.58 -35.08 -15.24
CA MET A 191 27.50 -35.76 -16.53
C MET A 191 28.70 -35.41 -17.42
N GLU A 192 29.08 -34.13 -17.51
CA GLU A 192 30.25 -33.67 -18.26
C GLU A 192 31.57 -34.24 -17.70
N TYR A 193 31.68 -34.38 -16.38
CA TYR A 193 32.86 -34.98 -15.77
C TYR A 193 33.02 -36.46 -16.15
N ILE A 194 31.92 -37.23 -16.10
CA ILE A 194 31.92 -38.67 -16.42
C ILE A 194 32.26 -38.90 -17.89
N THR A 195 31.69 -38.11 -18.80
CA THR A 195 31.94 -38.23 -20.25
C THR A 195 33.38 -37.89 -20.60
N SER A 196 33.93 -36.82 -20.01
CA SER A 196 35.29 -36.33 -20.29
C SER A 196 36.41 -37.15 -19.63
N ASN A 197 36.19 -37.73 -18.45
CA ASN A 197 37.22 -38.46 -17.69
C ASN A 197 36.99 -39.98 -17.59
N SER A 198 36.22 -40.54 -18.52
CA SER A 198 35.87 -41.96 -18.58
C SER A 198 37.07 -42.92 -18.56
N THR A 199 38.26 -42.47 -18.96
CA THR A 199 39.51 -43.26 -18.97
C THR A 199 40.19 -43.40 -17.61
N SER A 200 39.81 -42.60 -16.61
CA SER A 200 40.44 -42.55 -15.28
C SER A 200 39.67 -43.34 -14.21
N ILE A 201 38.68 -44.14 -14.63
CA ILE A 201 37.79 -44.90 -13.74
C ILE A 201 38.40 -46.30 -13.49
N GLY A 202 38.53 -46.70 -12.23
CA GLY A 202 38.99 -48.03 -11.83
C GLY A 202 37.99 -49.14 -12.18
N PRO A 203 38.27 -50.40 -11.81
CA PRO A 203 37.39 -51.52 -12.13
C PRO A 203 36.00 -51.34 -11.50
N LEU A 204 34.96 -51.26 -12.33
CA LEU A 204 33.54 -51.08 -11.96
C LEU A 204 32.94 -52.24 -11.14
N SER A 205 33.76 -53.23 -10.77
CA SER A 205 33.37 -54.36 -9.93
C SER A 205 33.23 -54.00 -8.46
N ASP A 206 33.83 -52.89 -8.02
CA ASP A 206 33.69 -52.38 -6.65
C ASP A 206 32.38 -51.55 -6.50
N PRO A 207 31.43 -51.96 -5.64
CA PRO A 207 30.18 -51.22 -5.43
C PRO A 207 30.41 -49.80 -4.90
N VAL A 208 31.52 -49.53 -4.18
CA VAL A 208 31.86 -48.20 -3.67
C VAL A 208 32.22 -47.27 -4.83
N VAL A 209 33.07 -47.73 -5.76
CA VAL A 209 33.45 -46.97 -6.96
C VAL A 209 32.24 -46.71 -7.86
N LEU A 210 31.35 -47.69 -8.01
CA LEU A 210 30.10 -47.51 -8.78
C LEU A 210 29.19 -46.45 -8.15
N SER A 211 29.03 -46.47 -6.82
CA SER A 211 28.25 -45.47 -6.09
C SER A 211 28.88 -44.07 -6.14
N LEU A 212 30.21 -43.99 -6.18
CA LEU A 212 30.95 -42.75 -6.32
C LEU A 212 30.83 -42.19 -7.73
N LEU A 213 30.84 -43.05 -8.75
CA LEU A 213 30.63 -42.62 -10.13
C LEU A 213 29.20 -42.10 -10.37
N ALA A 214 28.19 -42.72 -9.74
CA ALA A 214 26.80 -42.26 -9.82
C ALA A 214 26.59 -40.88 -9.17
N GLN A 215 27.32 -40.59 -8.08
CA GLN A 215 27.27 -39.29 -7.41
C GLN A 215 28.68 -38.91 -6.90
N PRO A 216 29.50 -38.27 -7.75
CA PRO A 216 30.91 -37.98 -7.45
C PRO A 216 31.10 -36.82 -6.46
N TRP A 217 30.11 -35.97 -6.30
CA TRP A 217 30.06 -34.95 -5.25
C TRP A 217 28.61 -34.63 -4.91
N GLU A 218 28.39 -34.02 -3.76
CA GLU A 218 27.14 -33.40 -3.35
C GLU A 218 27.30 -31.88 -3.45
N LEU A 219 26.30 -31.18 -4.00
CA LEU A 219 26.34 -29.71 -4.03
C LEU A 219 25.97 -29.22 -2.63
N THR A 220 26.94 -28.66 -1.92
CA THR A 220 26.74 -28.09 -0.59
C THR A 220 26.39 -26.61 -0.68
N SER A 221 25.61 -26.14 0.30
CA SER A 221 25.22 -24.73 0.38
C SER A 221 25.66 -24.11 1.70
N ILE A 222 26.18 -22.89 1.61
CA ILE A 222 26.47 -22.01 2.74
C ILE A 222 25.47 -20.87 2.65
N ASP A 223 24.38 -21.00 3.38
CA ASP A 223 23.38 -19.94 3.48
C ASP A 223 23.76 -18.94 4.57
N ILE A 224 23.83 -17.67 4.20
CA ILE A 224 24.15 -16.55 5.10
C ILE A 224 23.07 -16.39 6.17
N GLN A 225 21.79 -16.50 5.79
CA GLN A 225 20.66 -16.35 6.70
C GLN A 225 19.50 -17.25 6.27
N PRO A 226 19.42 -18.47 6.84
CA PRO A 226 18.31 -19.37 6.60
C PRO A 226 16.97 -18.80 7.06
N THR A 227 15.94 -19.03 6.24
CA THR A 227 14.55 -18.61 6.46
C THR A 227 13.61 -19.80 6.30
N THR A 228 13.48 -20.60 7.35
CA THR A 228 12.67 -21.85 7.34
C THR A 228 11.17 -21.63 7.52
N GLN A 229 10.76 -20.42 7.88
CA GLN A 229 9.38 -20.08 8.21
C GLN A 229 8.52 -19.90 6.95
N GLY A 230 7.40 -20.63 6.86
CA GLY A 230 6.49 -20.50 5.71
C GLY A 230 5.87 -19.11 5.55
N SER A 231 5.78 -18.34 6.64
CA SER A 231 5.30 -16.96 6.64
C SER A 231 6.20 -15.99 5.88
N ARG A 232 7.45 -16.37 5.54
CA ARG A 232 8.36 -15.55 4.73
C ARG A 232 7.78 -15.14 3.38
N ALA A 233 6.92 -15.98 2.79
CA ALA A 233 6.29 -15.75 1.48
C ALA A 233 5.34 -14.54 1.45
N ILE A 234 4.90 -14.05 2.61
CA ILE A 234 3.93 -12.96 2.71
C ILE A 234 4.51 -11.66 3.28
N TYR A 235 5.78 -11.67 3.74
CA TYR A 235 6.40 -10.52 4.40
C TYR A 235 6.60 -9.34 3.45
N ASN A 236 7.00 -9.60 2.20
CA ASN A 236 7.15 -8.58 1.16
C ASN A 236 5.82 -8.21 0.47
N THR A 237 4.69 -8.80 0.84
CA THR A 237 3.42 -8.54 0.16
C THR A 237 2.32 -8.20 1.15
N LEU A 238 1.63 -9.22 1.66
CA LEU A 238 0.44 -9.03 2.49
C LEU A 238 0.74 -8.22 3.75
N VAL A 239 1.90 -8.41 4.38
CA VAL A 239 2.26 -7.65 5.59
C VAL A 239 2.36 -6.15 5.27
N ILE A 240 3.02 -5.78 4.17
CA ILE A 240 3.14 -4.39 3.73
C ILE A 240 1.76 -3.80 3.37
N ILE A 241 0.91 -4.56 2.68
CA ILE A 241 -0.47 -4.14 2.37
C ILE A 241 -1.26 -3.86 3.65
N LEU A 242 -1.19 -4.75 4.63
CA LEU A 242 -1.90 -4.60 5.90
C LEU A 242 -1.42 -3.39 6.69
N ILE A 243 -0.11 -3.09 6.69
CA ILE A 243 0.43 -1.86 7.27
C ILE A 243 -0.15 -0.63 6.55
N LEU A 244 -0.18 -0.59 5.22
CA LEU A 244 -0.72 0.58 4.50
C LEU A 244 -2.22 0.79 4.77
N ILE A 245 -3.00 -0.30 4.81
CA ILE A 245 -4.45 -0.24 5.04
C ILE A 245 -4.78 0.16 6.48
N GLN A 246 -4.07 -0.38 7.48
CA GLN A 246 -4.34 -0.02 8.89
C GLN A 246 -4.07 1.47 9.13
N GLU A 247 -3.04 2.05 8.50
CA GLU A 247 -2.74 3.49 8.64
C GLU A 247 -3.84 4.33 8.01
N PHE A 248 -4.33 3.93 6.84
CA PHE A 248 -5.43 4.63 6.16
C PHE A 248 -6.73 4.62 6.99
N PHE A 249 -7.09 3.49 7.61
CA PHE A 249 -8.30 3.40 8.42
C PHE A 249 -8.23 4.32 9.64
N TYR A 250 -7.11 4.31 10.35
CA TYR A 250 -6.94 5.18 11.50
C TYR A 250 -6.91 6.66 11.11
N LEU A 251 -6.25 6.99 10.00
CA LEU A 251 -6.27 8.34 9.42
C LEU A 251 -7.71 8.83 9.16
N GLY A 252 -8.56 7.98 8.58
CA GLY A 252 -9.97 8.30 8.34
C GLY A 252 -10.78 8.49 9.62
N THR A 253 -10.50 7.72 10.67
CA THR A 253 -11.10 7.91 12.01
C THR A 253 -10.70 9.25 12.60
N ILE A 254 -9.42 9.59 12.58
CA ILE A 254 -8.92 10.86 13.10
C ILE A 254 -9.51 12.03 12.30
N ASN A 255 -9.52 11.97 10.97
CA ASN A 255 -10.13 13.02 10.16
C ASN A 255 -11.62 13.22 10.48
N GLY A 256 -12.36 12.12 10.69
CA GLY A 256 -13.75 12.17 11.14
C GLY A 256 -13.92 12.87 12.49
N LEU A 257 -13.06 12.57 13.47
CA LEU A 257 -13.06 13.23 14.78
C LEU A 257 -12.80 14.73 14.67
N TYR A 258 -11.80 15.14 13.88
CA TYR A 258 -11.49 16.55 13.68
C TYR A 258 -12.67 17.33 13.05
N GLN A 259 -13.41 16.69 12.14
CA GLN A 259 -14.59 17.29 11.52
C GLN A 259 -15.77 17.39 12.49
N GLN A 260 -16.10 16.30 13.21
CA GLN A 260 -17.25 16.26 14.13
C GLN A 260 -17.07 17.25 15.29
N LEU A 261 -15.87 17.34 15.84
CA LEU A 261 -15.56 18.23 16.97
C LEU A 261 -15.25 19.67 16.53
N LYS A 262 -15.35 19.98 15.22
CA LYS A 262 -15.05 21.30 14.62
C LYS A 262 -13.70 21.89 15.08
N ILE A 263 -12.69 21.04 15.20
CA ILE A 263 -11.40 21.42 15.81
C ILE A 263 -10.67 22.48 14.97
N TYR A 264 -10.78 22.40 13.64
CA TYR A 264 -10.10 23.31 12.71
C TYR A 264 -10.55 24.78 12.79
N GLY A 265 -11.76 25.06 13.30
CA GLY A 265 -12.25 26.43 13.52
C GLY A 265 -11.98 26.96 14.94
N ARG A 266 -11.64 26.09 15.89
CA ARG A 266 -11.56 26.43 17.32
C ARG A 266 -10.15 26.50 17.88
N ILE A 267 -9.19 25.80 17.28
CA ILE A 267 -7.83 25.63 17.83
C ILE A 267 -6.79 26.20 16.86
N ALA A 268 -5.74 26.81 17.42
CA ALA A 268 -4.61 27.32 16.63
C ALA A 268 -3.92 26.20 15.81
N PRO A 269 -3.57 26.44 14.52
CA PRO A 269 -3.01 25.43 13.63
C PRO A 269 -1.76 24.73 14.18
N ALA A 270 -0.85 25.44 14.84
CA ALA A 270 0.38 24.86 15.38
C ALA A 270 0.12 23.76 16.43
N ARG A 271 -0.91 23.92 17.27
CA ARG A 271 -1.30 22.90 18.25
C ARG A 271 -1.92 21.69 17.56
N ILE A 272 -2.72 21.91 16.52
CA ILE A 272 -3.29 20.83 15.71
C ILE A 272 -2.18 20.01 15.06
N ILE A 273 -1.18 20.67 14.46
CA ILE A 273 -0.02 20.01 13.85
C ILE A 273 0.71 19.15 14.87
N LEU A 274 1.02 19.70 16.06
CA LEU A 274 1.72 18.96 17.10
C LEU A 274 0.93 17.74 17.56
N VAL A 275 -0.34 17.91 17.94
CA VAL A 275 -1.18 16.81 18.43
C VAL A 275 -1.38 15.74 17.35
N ARG A 276 -1.56 16.15 16.09
CA ARG A 276 -1.74 15.24 14.97
C ARG A 276 -0.49 14.37 14.74
N ASN A 277 0.69 14.98 14.73
CA ASN A 277 1.97 14.25 14.57
C ASN A 277 2.28 13.35 15.77
N LEU A 278 1.97 13.79 17.00
CA LEU A 278 2.13 12.93 18.18
C LEU A 278 1.18 11.73 18.12
N ASN A 279 -0.07 11.95 17.72
CA ASN A 279 -1.07 10.90 17.61
C ASN A 279 -0.75 9.89 16.49
N SER A 280 -0.34 10.37 15.31
CA SER A 280 0.12 9.49 14.22
C SER A 280 1.37 8.73 14.63
N GLY A 281 2.36 9.40 15.20
CA GLY A 281 3.59 8.78 15.70
C GLY A 281 3.31 7.67 16.71
N ALA A 282 2.45 7.93 17.70
CA ALA A 282 2.09 6.96 18.73
C ALA A 282 1.30 5.76 18.16
N TYR A 283 0.32 6.01 17.28
CA TYR A 283 -0.44 4.94 16.63
C TYR A 283 0.46 4.05 15.78
N CYS A 284 1.30 4.64 14.91
CA CYS A 284 2.24 3.90 14.08
C CYS A 284 3.29 3.15 14.93
N PHE A 285 3.72 3.71 16.06
CA PHE A 285 4.68 3.08 16.97
C PHE A 285 4.11 1.80 17.60
N VAL A 286 2.86 1.85 18.09
CA VAL A 286 2.18 0.68 18.64
C VAL A 286 1.78 -0.30 17.53
N GLY A 287 1.27 0.19 16.40
CA GLY A 287 0.89 -0.63 15.25
C GLY A 287 2.07 -1.44 14.69
N SER A 288 3.21 -0.78 14.48
CA SER A 288 4.45 -1.45 14.06
C SER A 288 4.96 -2.46 15.09
N LEU A 289 4.83 -2.17 16.40
CA LEU A 289 5.17 -3.12 17.46
C LEU A 289 4.28 -4.37 17.39
N CYS A 290 2.98 -4.20 17.15
CA CYS A 290 2.05 -5.32 16.95
C CYS A 290 2.43 -6.14 15.71
N THR A 291 2.74 -5.48 14.58
CA THR A 291 3.15 -6.17 13.34
C THR A 291 4.44 -6.96 13.53
N VAL A 292 5.51 -6.30 14.00
CA VAL A 292 6.81 -6.95 14.20
C VAL A 292 6.76 -7.96 15.35
N GLY A 293 6.00 -7.68 16.41
CA GLY A 293 5.71 -8.63 17.48
C GLY A 293 5.01 -9.89 17.00
N THR A 294 4.10 -9.78 16.03
CA THR A 294 3.43 -10.94 15.41
C THR A 294 4.41 -11.73 14.54
N ILE A 295 5.20 -11.07 13.69
CA ILE A 295 6.27 -11.72 12.92
C ILE A 295 7.20 -12.49 13.86
N TRP A 296 7.56 -11.88 14.99
CA TRP A 296 8.43 -12.44 16.00
C TRP A 296 7.80 -13.61 16.76
N ALA A 297 6.50 -13.55 17.08
CA ALA A 297 5.80 -14.63 17.77
C ALA A 297 5.72 -15.90 16.90
N PHE A 298 5.62 -15.74 15.58
CA PHE A 298 5.46 -16.84 14.61
C PHE A 298 6.75 -17.20 13.84
N ARG A 299 7.93 -16.89 14.39
CA ARG A 299 9.25 -17.08 13.74
C ARG A 299 9.84 -18.50 13.81
N SER A 300 9.02 -19.54 13.85
CA SER A 300 9.47 -20.92 14.11
C SER A 300 10.68 -21.33 13.24
N GLY A 301 11.79 -21.72 13.87
CA GLY A 301 13.03 -22.14 13.21
C GLY A 301 13.90 -21.01 12.64
N TRP A 302 13.46 -19.76 12.72
CA TRP A 302 14.19 -18.61 12.18
C TRP A 302 15.16 -18.01 13.21
N ASP A 303 16.46 -18.10 12.93
CA ASP A 303 17.54 -17.64 13.82
C ASP A 303 17.72 -16.11 13.77
N VAL A 304 16.86 -15.40 14.50
CA VAL A 304 16.93 -13.94 14.69
C VAL A 304 17.00 -13.55 16.16
N ASN A 305 17.69 -12.46 16.49
CA ASN A 305 17.96 -12.02 17.87
C ASN A 305 17.18 -10.75 18.29
N ALA A 306 17.18 -10.45 19.59
CA ALA A 306 16.44 -9.32 20.13
C ALA A 306 16.86 -7.95 19.54
N ASN A 307 18.12 -7.81 19.11
CA ASN A 307 18.57 -6.58 18.44
C ASN A 307 17.90 -6.44 17.07
N GLN A 308 17.81 -7.52 16.29
CA GLN A 308 17.10 -7.55 15.02
C GLN A 308 15.61 -7.27 15.20
N PHE A 309 15.00 -7.71 16.31
CA PHE A 309 13.62 -7.36 16.66
C PHE A 309 13.44 -5.86 16.81
N VAL A 310 14.26 -5.21 17.65
CA VAL A 310 14.15 -3.76 17.92
C VAL A 310 14.43 -2.95 16.65
N LEU A 311 15.44 -3.33 15.87
CA LEU A 311 15.74 -2.66 14.60
C LEU A 311 14.61 -2.83 13.58
N SER A 312 14.04 -4.04 13.46
CA SER A 312 12.87 -4.30 12.59
C SER A 312 11.69 -3.44 13.03
N TRP A 313 11.47 -3.31 14.33
CA TRP A 313 10.41 -2.46 14.87
C TRP A 313 10.62 -0.98 14.52
N MET A 314 11.82 -0.43 14.74
CA MET A 314 12.10 0.98 14.44
C MET A 314 11.96 1.30 12.95
N ILE A 315 12.40 0.42 12.06
CA ILE A 315 12.27 0.68 10.62
C ILE A 315 10.82 0.54 10.14
N VAL A 316 10.07 -0.44 10.66
CA VAL A 316 8.63 -0.59 10.36
C VAL A 316 7.83 0.56 10.96
N TRP A 317 8.23 1.11 12.10
CA TRP A 317 7.63 2.32 12.66
C TRP A 317 7.83 3.52 11.73
N LEU A 318 9.06 3.77 11.28
CA LEU A 318 9.35 4.83 10.30
C LEU A 318 8.53 4.62 9.02
N PHE A 319 8.47 3.38 8.52
CA PHE A 319 7.65 3.03 7.35
C PHE A 319 6.14 3.24 7.56
N ALA A 320 5.61 2.89 8.73
CA ALA A 320 4.21 3.13 9.04
C ALA A 320 3.92 4.63 9.11
N HIS A 321 4.78 5.40 9.79
CA HIS A 321 4.59 6.84 9.95
C HIS A 321 4.70 7.60 8.62
N LEU A 322 5.72 7.30 7.79
CA LEU A 322 5.87 7.98 6.50
C LEU A 322 4.67 7.73 5.59
N ASN A 323 4.10 6.52 5.62
CA ASN A 323 2.91 6.20 4.85
C ASN A 323 1.67 6.86 5.45
N PHE A 324 1.53 6.89 6.78
CA PHE A 324 0.44 7.61 7.43
C PHE A 324 0.40 9.08 6.97
N VAL A 325 1.55 9.76 7.01
CA VAL A 325 1.66 11.16 6.63
C VAL A 325 1.49 11.35 5.11
N THR A 326 2.00 10.44 4.29
CA THR A 326 1.77 10.48 2.82
C THR A 326 0.29 10.32 2.47
N LEU A 327 -0.40 9.39 3.13
CA LEU A 327 -1.84 9.21 2.96
C LEU A 327 -2.61 10.43 3.47
N ASP A 328 -2.16 11.08 4.54
CA ASP A 328 -2.72 12.33 5.02
C ASP A 328 -2.64 13.43 3.95
N VAL A 329 -1.49 13.56 3.28
CA VAL A 329 -1.33 14.46 2.13
C VAL A 329 -2.37 14.17 1.05
N PHE A 330 -2.64 12.91 0.71
CA PHE A 330 -3.72 12.60 -0.23
C PHE A 330 -5.10 13.06 0.27
N THR A 331 -5.41 12.88 1.56
CA THR A 331 -6.69 13.35 2.12
C THR A 331 -6.85 14.87 2.15
N ILE A 332 -5.75 15.62 2.13
CA ILE A 332 -5.73 17.08 2.17
C ILE A 332 -5.80 17.65 0.74
N TRP A 333 -4.98 17.09 -0.16
CA TRP A 333 -4.69 17.71 -1.46
C TRP A 333 -5.50 17.11 -2.60
N ALA A 334 -5.92 15.84 -2.51
CA ALA A 334 -6.78 15.23 -3.51
C ALA A 334 -8.27 15.57 -3.26
N PRO A 335 -9.07 15.74 -4.32
CA PRO A 335 -10.52 15.84 -4.19
C PRO A 335 -11.10 14.57 -3.55
N LEU A 336 -12.07 14.72 -2.65
CA LEU A 336 -12.64 13.63 -1.85
C LEU A 336 -13.03 12.36 -2.63
N PRO A 337 -13.66 12.43 -3.83
CA PRO A 337 -14.03 11.23 -4.59
C PRO A 337 -12.82 10.43 -5.11
N TYR A 338 -11.64 11.06 -5.22
CA TYR A 338 -10.44 10.46 -5.77
C TYR A 338 -9.45 9.98 -4.70
N VAL A 339 -9.69 10.26 -3.41
CA VAL A 339 -8.82 9.80 -2.33
C VAL A 339 -8.68 8.26 -2.32
N PRO A 340 -9.76 7.46 -2.46
CA PRO A 340 -9.61 6.01 -2.55
C PRO A 340 -8.81 5.54 -3.78
N MET A 341 -8.90 6.29 -4.89
CA MET A 341 -8.15 6.00 -6.11
C MET A 341 -6.64 6.28 -5.92
N ALA A 342 -6.30 7.36 -5.23
CA ALA A 342 -4.93 7.67 -4.86
C ALA A 342 -4.36 6.63 -3.88
N LEU A 343 -5.15 6.21 -2.88
CA LEU A 343 -4.78 5.16 -1.93
C LEU A 343 -4.43 3.86 -2.66
N ILE A 344 -5.34 3.33 -3.48
CA ILE A 344 -5.09 2.05 -4.15
C ILE A 344 -3.89 2.14 -5.09
N SER A 345 -3.71 3.27 -5.78
CA SER A 345 -2.54 3.49 -6.64
C SER A 345 -1.23 3.49 -5.84
N TRP A 346 -1.22 4.15 -4.69
CA TRP A 346 -0.06 4.19 -3.79
C TRP A 346 0.28 2.83 -3.21
N VAL A 347 -0.74 2.06 -2.80
CA VAL A 347 -0.57 0.69 -2.32
C VAL A 347 0.03 -0.20 -3.39
N ILE A 348 -0.52 -0.17 -4.61
CA ILE A 348 0.00 -0.96 -5.72
C ILE A 348 1.42 -0.56 -6.09
N PHE A 349 1.72 0.74 -6.18
CA PHE A 349 3.07 1.24 -6.44
C PHE A 349 4.09 0.69 -5.43
N ASN A 350 3.76 0.74 -4.13
CA ASN A 350 4.60 0.23 -3.07
C ASN A 350 4.77 -1.29 -3.12
N VAL A 351 3.69 -2.05 -3.23
CA VAL A 351 3.76 -3.52 -3.23
C VAL A 351 4.49 -4.04 -4.45
N THR A 352 4.23 -3.49 -5.64
CA THR A 352 4.90 -3.90 -6.87
C THR A 352 6.42 -3.75 -6.78
N SER A 353 6.93 -2.76 -6.04
CA SER A 353 8.37 -2.52 -5.86
C SER A 353 9.13 -3.61 -5.10
N ILE A 354 8.41 -4.55 -4.46
CA ILE A 354 8.97 -5.62 -3.62
C ILE A 354 8.47 -7.01 -3.98
N LEU A 355 7.73 -7.16 -5.09
CA LEU A 355 7.32 -8.47 -5.60
C LEU A 355 8.49 -9.29 -6.12
N LEU A 356 9.40 -8.63 -6.85
CA LEU A 356 10.59 -9.23 -7.44
C LEU A 356 11.80 -8.31 -7.25
N PRO A 357 13.02 -8.87 -7.27
CA PRO A 357 14.22 -8.08 -7.49
C PRO A 357 14.16 -7.33 -8.82
N PHE A 358 14.65 -6.09 -8.84
CA PHE A 358 14.57 -5.22 -10.01
C PHE A 358 15.45 -5.65 -11.20
N GLU A 359 16.38 -6.57 -10.99
CA GLU A 359 17.16 -7.24 -12.03
C GLU A 359 16.28 -8.14 -12.90
N LEU A 360 15.19 -8.67 -12.33
CA LEU A 360 14.20 -9.50 -13.04
C LEU A 360 13.06 -8.70 -13.65
N CYS A 361 12.95 -7.41 -13.32
CA CYS A 361 11.91 -6.53 -13.84
C CYS A 361 12.39 -5.79 -15.11
N PRO A 362 11.48 -5.52 -16.07
CA PRO A 362 11.78 -4.62 -17.18
C PRO A 362 12.19 -3.23 -16.67
N GLY A 363 13.11 -2.57 -17.37
CA GLY A 363 13.77 -1.34 -16.90
C GLY A 363 12.84 -0.19 -16.49
N PHE A 364 11.66 -0.06 -17.12
CA PHE A 364 10.66 0.95 -16.77
C PHE A 364 10.20 0.86 -15.31
N TYR A 365 10.06 -0.36 -14.76
CA TYR A 365 9.52 -0.58 -13.41
C TYR A 365 10.53 -0.33 -12.30
N ARG A 366 11.79 -0.03 -12.64
CA ARG A 366 12.83 0.40 -11.69
C ARG A 366 12.54 1.76 -11.07
N ILE A 367 11.51 2.48 -11.53
CA ILE A 367 10.93 3.62 -10.79
C ILE A 367 10.54 3.26 -9.35
N GLY A 368 10.33 1.96 -9.06
CA GLY A 368 10.11 1.44 -7.71
C GLY A 368 11.25 1.70 -6.71
N TYR A 369 12.47 2.07 -7.14
CA TYR A 369 13.52 2.54 -6.22
C TYR A 369 13.11 3.81 -5.45
N ALA A 370 12.12 4.56 -5.90
CA ALA A 370 11.58 5.68 -5.13
C ALA A 370 10.51 5.26 -4.12
N ALA A 371 10.04 4.01 -4.18
CA ALA A 371 8.93 3.54 -3.36
C ALA A 371 9.39 3.22 -1.93
N PRO A 372 8.72 3.77 -0.90
CA PRO A 372 9.11 3.49 0.49
C PRO A 372 9.08 2.01 0.86
N ALA A 373 8.20 1.22 0.25
CA ALA A 373 8.12 -0.21 0.47
C ALA A 373 9.37 -0.96 -0.01
N HIS A 374 9.99 -0.52 -1.11
CA HIS A 374 11.28 -1.06 -1.55
C HIS A 374 12.35 -0.82 -0.50
N GLU A 375 12.45 0.42 -0.04
CA GLU A 375 13.49 0.83 0.89
C GLU A 375 13.36 0.18 2.27
N VAL A 376 12.14 0.11 2.83
CA VAL A 376 11.93 -0.61 4.10
C VAL A 376 12.30 -2.09 3.95
N TYR A 377 12.00 -2.71 2.81
CA TYR A 377 12.30 -4.12 2.58
C TYR A 377 13.81 -4.37 2.46
N GLN A 378 14.56 -3.48 1.78
CA GLN A 378 16.03 -3.55 1.74
C GLN A 378 16.64 -3.46 3.14
N VAL A 379 16.15 -2.52 3.96
CA VAL A 379 16.63 -2.37 5.35
C VAL A 379 16.23 -3.57 6.22
N LEU A 380 15.05 -4.15 6.01
CA LEU A 380 14.66 -5.38 6.71
C LEU A 380 15.55 -6.56 6.33
N ILE A 381 15.90 -6.74 5.05
CA ILE A 381 16.86 -7.77 4.62
C ILE A 381 18.22 -7.54 5.28
N ASP A 382 18.71 -6.29 5.33
CA ASP A 382 19.98 -5.94 5.98
C ASP A 382 19.98 -6.31 7.46
N ILE A 383 18.92 -5.93 8.18
CA ILE A 383 18.73 -6.27 9.59
C ILE A 383 18.68 -7.79 9.78
N TRP A 384 17.83 -8.50 9.03
CA TRP A 384 17.62 -9.94 9.18
C TRP A 384 18.86 -10.75 8.83
N SER A 385 19.65 -10.31 7.86
CA SER A 385 20.89 -10.96 7.43
C SER A 385 22.15 -10.46 8.15
N ARG A 386 22.00 -9.70 9.24
CA ARG A 386 23.10 -9.20 10.10
C ARG A 386 24.10 -8.32 9.33
N GLY A 387 23.59 -7.46 8.45
CA GLY A 387 24.39 -6.53 7.65
C GLY A 387 24.75 -7.04 6.25
N CYS A 388 24.20 -8.18 5.82
CA CYS A 388 24.44 -8.76 4.50
C CYS A 388 23.46 -8.27 3.44
N ASN A 389 23.18 -6.96 3.46
CA ASN A 389 22.54 -6.20 2.39
C ASN A 389 22.83 -4.70 2.58
N PRO A 390 24.07 -4.22 2.31
CA PRO A 390 24.55 -2.90 2.70
C PRO A 390 23.97 -1.76 1.84
N GLN A 391 22.65 -1.69 1.75
CA GLN A 391 21.85 -0.75 0.96
C GLN A 391 21.33 0.42 1.84
N LEU A 392 21.69 0.44 3.12
CA LEU A 392 21.24 1.42 4.11
C LEU A 392 21.56 2.88 3.71
N TYR A 393 22.67 3.08 2.99
CA TYR A 393 23.19 4.39 2.63
C TYR A 393 22.27 5.19 1.69
N TYR A 394 21.41 4.53 0.90
CA TYR A 394 20.40 5.21 0.09
C TYR A 394 18.98 4.95 0.58
N ALA A 395 18.72 3.79 1.18
CA ALA A 395 17.39 3.43 1.65
C ALA A 395 16.86 4.36 2.74
N LEU A 396 17.68 4.65 3.77
CA LEU A 396 17.28 5.56 4.83
C LEU A 396 17.07 7.00 4.33
N PRO A 397 17.99 7.63 3.57
CA PRO A 397 17.76 8.96 3.04
C PRO A 397 16.48 9.10 2.21
N ILE A 398 16.13 8.11 1.39
CA ILE A 398 14.89 8.14 0.60
C ILE A 398 13.67 8.12 1.53
N MET A 399 13.64 7.22 2.51
CA MET A 399 12.55 7.17 3.50
C MET A 399 12.44 8.47 4.31
N PHE A 400 13.55 9.03 4.78
CA PHE A 400 13.56 10.31 5.48
C PHE A 400 13.12 11.47 4.60
N THR A 401 13.43 11.45 3.30
CA THR A 401 12.96 12.46 2.35
C THR A 401 11.44 12.43 2.24
N TRP A 402 10.84 11.24 2.12
CA TRP A 402 9.38 11.07 2.12
C TRP A 402 8.76 11.51 3.45
N GLU A 403 9.35 11.13 4.58
CA GLU A 403 8.90 11.51 5.91
C GLU A 403 8.87 13.05 6.08
N VAL A 404 9.99 13.71 5.79
CA VAL A 404 10.10 15.17 5.91
C VAL A 404 9.15 15.88 4.94
N ALA A 405 9.11 15.45 3.67
CA ALA A 405 8.21 16.03 2.67
C ALA A 405 6.75 15.86 3.08
N GLY A 406 6.38 14.67 3.57
CA GLY A 406 5.06 14.37 4.09
C GLY A 406 4.69 15.28 5.26
N VAL A 407 5.56 15.39 6.27
CA VAL A 407 5.30 16.21 7.47
C VAL A 407 5.13 17.68 7.09
N CYS A 408 5.98 18.20 6.20
CA CYS A 408 5.86 19.57 5.69
C CYS A 408 4.54 19.80 4.94
N LEU A 409 4.16 18.89 4.04
CA LEU A 409 2.93 19.00 3.25
C LEU A 409 1.66 18.81 4.08
N SER A 410 1.70 17.93 5.09
CA SER A 410 0.62 17.75 6.07
C SER A 410 0.48 18.99 6.95
N ALA A 411 1.59 19.55 7.44
CA ALA A 411 1.59 20.80 8.21
C ALA A 411 0.97 21.97 7.42
N LEU A 412 1.40 22.17 6.17
CA LEU A 412 0.79 23.16 5.27
C LEU A 412 -0.70 22.86 5.04
N GLY A 413 -1.05 21.58 4.93
CA GLY A 413 -2.41 21.12 4.81
C GLY A 413 -3.31 21.43 6.01
N VAL A 414 -2.78 21.42 7.24
CA VAL A 414 -3.52 21.87 8.43
C VAL A 414 -3.82 23.35 8.35
N TYR A 415 -2.86 24.19 7.96
CA TYR A 415 -3.11 25.61 7.72
C TYR A 415 -4.19 25.83 6.66
N ARG A 416 -4.11 25.07 5.56
CA ARG A 416 -5.13 25.07 4.50
C ARG A 416 -6.52 24.71 5.05
N ARG A 417 -6.64 23.62 5.81
CA ARG A 417 -7.92 23.18 6.41
C ARG A 417 -8.49 24.21 7.38
N CYS A 418 -7.66 24.81 8.24
CA CYS A 418 -8.10 25.86 9.17
C CYS A 418 -8.59 27.11 8.42
N HIS A 419 -7.85 27.54 7.39
CA HIS A 419 -8.22 28.70 6.57
C HIS A 419 -9.57 28.51 5.88
N TYR A 420 -9.78 27.39 5.18
CA TYR A 420 -11.05 27.12 4.51
C TYR A 420 -12.20 26.88 5.50
N THR A 421 -11.93 26.29 6.68
CA THR A 421 -12.95 26.15 7.73
C THR A 421 -13.44 27.51 8.22
N THR A 422 -12.50 28.42 8.49
CA THR A 422 -12.83 29.78 8.95
C THR A 422 -13.61 30.55 7.88
N LEU A 423 -13.22 30.44 6.61
CA LEU A 423 -13.96 31.06 5.50
C LEU A 423 -15.39 30.50 5.38
N ALA A 424 -15.58 29.19 5.52
CA ALA A 424 -16.93 28.61 5.51
C ALA A 424 -17.80 29.06 6.67
N GLU A 425 -17.23 29.18 7.87
CA GLU A 425 -17.96 29.70 9.04
C GLU A 425 -18.38 31.15 8.81
N GLN A 426 -17.47 32.00 8.29
CA GLN A 426 -17.79 33.39 7.93
C GLN A 426 -18.86 33.49 6.83
N ASP A 427 -18.79 32.65 5.80
CA ASP A 427 -19.80 32.59 4.74
C ASP A 427 -21.16 32.11 5.27
N GLN A 428 -21.16 31.15 6.20
CA GLN A 428 -22.39 30.70 6.87
C GLN A 428 -23.01 31.81 7.71
N GLU A 429 -22.20 32.54 8.48
CA GLU A 429 -22.67 33.69 9.26
C GLU A 429 -23.20 34.82 8.37
N LYS A 430 -22.50 35.14 7.28
CA LYS A 430 -22.94 36.15 6.31
C LYS A 430 -24.29 35.76 5.69
N LYS A 431 -24.45 34.51 5.27
CA LYS A 431 -25.72 33.99 4.72
C LYS A 431 -26.83 33.97 5.76
N PHE A 432 -26.51 33.67 7.01
CA PHE A 432 -27.48 33.74 8.11
C PHE A 432 -27.96 35.18 8.33
N LYS A 433 -27.04 36.16 8.31
CA LYS A 433 -27.39 37.59 8.38
C LYS A 433 -28.23 38.03 7.18
N GLU A 434 -27.83 37.68 5.95
CA GLU A 434 -28.61 38.01 4.74
C GLU A 434 -30.02 37.41 4.78
N ARG A 435 -30.19 36.19 5.31
CA ARG A 435 -31.51 35.58 5.52
C ARG A 435 -32.33 36.33 6.56
N LEU A 436 -31.72 36.72 7.66
CA LEU A 436 -32.39 37.47 8.72
C LEU A 436 -32.80 38.87 8.25
N ASP A 437 -31.92 39.56 7.52
CA ASP A 437 -32.18 40.88 6.95
C ASP A 437 -33.30 40.82 5.91
N ALA A 438 -33.29 39.83 5.01
CA ALA A 438 -34.36 39.64 4.02
C ALA A 438 -35.72 39.34 4.68
N ALA A 439 -35.74 38.56 5.76
CA ALA A 439 -36.96 38.30 6.53
C ALA A 439 -37.46 39.58 7.25
N MET A 440 -36.57 40.35 7.87
CA MET A 440 -36.93 41.63 8.50
C MET A 440 -37.39 42.68 7.48
N GLU A 441 -36.82 42.73 6.28
CA GLU A 441 -37.26 43.63 5.21
C GLU A 441 -38.66 43.26 4.70
N PHE A 442 -38.96 41.97 4.60
CA PHE A 442 -40.30 41.49 4.25
C PHE A 442 -41.34 41.93 5.29
N GLU A 443 -41.06 41.72 6.58
CA GLU A 443 -41.94 42.16 7.68
C GLU A 443 -42.13 43.68 7.70
N ARG A 444 -41.04 44.46 7.54
CA ARG A 444 -41.14 45.93 7.50
C ARG A 444 -41.95 46.45 6.31
N LYS A 445 -41.89 45.78 5.16
CA LYS A 445 -42.74 46.13 4.00
C LYS A 445 -44.20 45.85 4.31
N ARG A 446 -44.49 44.69 4.91
CA ARG A 446 -45.84 44.32 5.35
C ARG A 446 -46.40 45.32 6.36
N GLU A 447 -45.64 45.68 7.40
CA GLU A 447 -46.07 46.69 8.38
C GLU A 447 -46.36 48.06 7.75
N ARG A 448 -45.60 48.45 6.72
CA ARG A 448 -45.85 49.69 5.97
C ARG A 448 -47.11 49.59 5.14
N GLU A 449 -47.32 48.49 4.42
CA GLU A 449 -48.52 48.25 3.62
C GLU A 449 -49.78 48.25 4.49
N ILE A 450 -49.72 47.65 5.70
CA ILE A 450 -50.81 47.71 6.69
C ILE A 450 -51.07 49.15 7.14
N ARG A 451 -50.02 49.91 7.52
CA ARG A 451 -50.17 51.31 7.95
C ARG A 451 -50.67 52.23 6.84
N GLU A 452 -50.26 52.00 5.60
CA GLU A 452 -50.72 52.75 4.43
C GLU A 452 -52.19 52.41 4.09
N ALA A 453 -52.60 51.15 4.23
CA ALA A 453 -54.00 50.74 4.10
C ALA A 453 -54.89 51.35 5.20
N GLU A 454 -54.40 51.38 6.45
CA GLU A 454 -55.09 52.05 7.56
C GLU A 454 -55.19 53.58 7.37
N ALA A 455 -54.17 54.21 6.80
CA ALA A 455 -54.15 55.66 6.54
C ALA A 455 -54.99 56.09 5.31
N ALA A 456 -55.18 55.20 4.32
CA ALA A 456 -55.94 55.49 3.10
C ALA A 456 -57.47 55.45 3.29
N HIS A 457 -57.97 54.88 4.40
CA HIS A 457 -59.40 54.82 4.73
C HIS A 457 -59.71 55.46 6.10
N PRO A 458 -59.77 56.80 6.21
CA PRO A 458 -60.32 57.46 7.38
C PRO A 458 -61.85 57.51 7.28
N GLU A 459 -62.52 56.67 8.05
CA GLU A 459 -63.94 56.75 8.43
C GLU A 459 -64.99 56.84 7.29
N SER A 460 -65.31 55.72 6.64
CA SER A 460 -66.70 55.37 6.27
C SER A 460 -66.82 53.92 5.78
N GLU A 461 -66.75 52.96 6.70
CA GLU A 461 -67.48 51.68 6.69
C GLU A 461 -67.04 50.87 7.93
N ILE A 462 -67.61 51.23 9.08
CA ILE A 462 -67.52 50.43 10.30
C ILE A 462 -68.52 49.28 10.17
N GLU A 463 -68.26 48.33 9.26
CA GLU A 463 -68.86 47.00 9.31
C GLU A 463 -68.07 46.01 8.45
N LYS A 464 -66.76 45.85 8.74
CA LYS A 464 -65.91 44.67 8.39
C LYS A 464 -64.40 44.88 8.71
N LEU A 465 -64.04 45.56 9.80
CA LEU A 465 -62.65 45.51 10.28
C LEU A 465 -62.50 44.38 11.31
N PRO A 466 -61.53 43.45 11.15
CA PRO A 466 -61.14 42.57 12.23
C PRO A 466 -60.28 43.36 13.23
N THR A 467 -60.76 43.43 14.47
CA THR A 467 -59.97 43.77 15.66
C THR A 467 -58.83 42.77 15.83
N SER A 468 -57.57 43.22 15.82
CA SER A 468 -56.36 42.71 16.53
C SER A 468 -56.15 41.19 16.74
N GLY A 469 -56.84 40.30 16.03
CA GLY A 469 -56.81 38.86 16.31
C GLY A 469 -57.59 37.98 15.34
N THR A 470 -57.91 38.48 14.14
CA THR A 470 -58.59 37.69 13.11
C THR A 470 -58.04 38.04 11.73
N GLU A 471 -56.77 37.70 11.48
CA GLU A 471 -56.35 37.39 10.11
C GLU A 471 -57.09 36.10 9.70
N GLY A 472 -57.72 36.07 8.52
CA GLY A 472 -58.31 34.83 8.03
C GLY A 472 -57.22 33.78 7.81
N PRO A 473 -57.50 32.47 7.97
CA PRO A 473 -56.51 31.41 7.74
C PRO A 473 -55.94 31.40 6.30
N GLU A 474 -56.61 32.08 5.35
CA GLU A 474 -56.16 32.24 3.97
C GLU A 474 -55.08 33.33 3.81
N ASP A 475 -55.18 34.46 4.52
CA ASP A 475 -54.20 35.56 4.45
C ASP A 475 -52.89 35.21 5.18
N GLU A 476 -52.97 34.55 6.34
CA GLU A 476 -51.78 34.00 7.02
C GLU A 476 -51.09 32.92 6.16
N ALA A 477 -51.88 32.09 5.46
CA ALA A 477 -51.33 31.06 4.58
C ALA A 477 -50.64 31.64 3.35
N GLU A 478 -51.23 32.68 2.74
CA GLU A 478 -50.63 33.38 1.60
C GLU A 478 -49.36 34.14 2.01
N CYS A 479 -49.37 34.81 3.17
CA CYS A 479 -48.19 35.47 3.72
C CYS A 479 -47.06 34.47 4.00
N ARG A 480 -47.40 33.31 4.58
CA ARG A 480 -46.45 32.22 4.83
C ARG A 480 -45.91 31.63 3.53
N ASP A 481 -46.72 31.53 2.48
CA ASP A 481 -46.30 31.06 1.15
C ASP A 481 -45.36 32.07 0.48
N GLU A 482 -45.66 33.37 0.52
CA GLU A 482 -44.79 34.45 0.02
C GLU A 482 -43.45 34.50 0.76
N LEU A 483 -43.46 34.44 2.10
CA LEU A 483 -42.23 34.34 2.90
C LEU A 483 -41.44 33.08 2.52
N SER A 484 -42.11 31.94 2.31
CA SER A 484 -41.47 30.70 1.87
C SER A 484 -40.84 30.81 0.47
N LYS A 485 -41.46 31.56 -0.46
CA LYS A 485 -40.91 31.84 -1.80
C LYS A 485 -39.67 32.72 -1.72
N VAL A 486 -39.69 33.74 -0.85
CA VAL A 486 -38.52 34.60 -0.60
C VAL A 486 -37.37 33.79 0.02
N MET A 487 -37.67 32.98 1.05
CA MET A 487 -36.69 32.10 1.68
C MET A 487 -36.15 31.04 0.71
N SER A 488 -36.99 30.43 -0.12
CA SER A 488 -36.58 29.41 -1.10
C SER A 488 -35.72 29.99 -2.23
N ARG A 489 -35.97 31.23 -2.65
CA ARG A 489 -35.08 31.96 -3.57
C ARG A 489 -33.71 32.19 -2.95
N GLN A 490 -33.66 32.64 -1.70
CA GLN A 490 -32.39 32.81 -0.99
C GLN A 490 -31.66 31.47 -0.80
N ASP A 491 -32.39 30.39 -0.48
CA ASP A 491 -31.83 29.04 -0.41
C ASP A 491 -31.26 28.56 -1.74
N SER A 492 -31.88 28.90 -2.87
CA SER A 492 -31.40 28.52 -4.20
C SER A 492 -30.08 29.20 -4.55
N LEU A 493 -29.90 30.47 -4.15
CA LEU A 493 -28.65 31.22 -4.31
C LEU A 493 -27.57 30.68 -3.36
N ALA A 494 -27.93 30.50 -2.09
CA ALA A 494 -27.04 29.96 -1.06
C ALA A 494 -26.52 28.56 -1.42
N ARG A 495 -27.36 27.69 -2.01
CA ARG A 495 -26.97 26.34 -2.49
C ARG A 495 -25.96 26.37 -3.63
N ARG A 496 -26.02 27.37 -4.50
CA ARG A 496 -25.08 27.53 -5.63
C ARG A 496 -23.68 27.88 -5.12
N ASP A 497 -23.59 28.75 -4.13
CA ASP A 497 -22.32 29.14 -3.51
C ASP A 497 -21.81 28.08 -2.53
N GLN A 498 -22.71 27.35 -1.86
CA GLN A 498 -22.35 26.24 -0.98
C GLN A 498 -21.63 25.10 -1.71
N ARG A 499 -21.97 24.83 -2.98
CA ARG A 499 -21.26 23.82 -3.78
C ARG A 499 -19.78 24.18 -3.96
N ARG A 500 -19.48 25.43 -4.32
CA ARG A 500 -18.10 25.93 -4.49
C ARG A 500 -17.31 25.91 -3.17
N ALA A 501 -17.94 26.28 -2.06
CA ALA A 501 -17.30 26.23 -0.74
C ALA A 501 -17.08 24.78 -0.26
N SER A 502 -18.04 23.87 -0.48
CA SER A 502 -17.92 22.47 -0.09
C SER A 502 -16.85 21.71 -0.88
N GLU A 503 -16.58 22.11 -2.13
CA GLU A 503 -15.46 21.58 -2.92
C GLU A 503 -14.10 22.02 -2.37
N ALA A 504 -14.04 23.17 -1.68
CA ALA A 504 -12.84 23.70 -1.04
C ALA A 504 -12.61 23.17 0.40
N LEU A 505 -13.69 22.89 1.15
CA LEU A 505 -13.63 22.21 2.46
C LEU A 505 -13.56 20.68 2.28
N SER A 506 -12.39 20.19 1.90
CA SER A 506 -12.12 18.75 1.84
C SER A 506 -11.44 18.26 3.13
N PHE A 507 -12.16 17.49 3.94
CA PHE A 507 -11.60 16.83 5.15
C PHE A 507 -11.15 15.38 4.90
N GLY A 508 -11.21 14.89 3.66
CA GLY A 508 -10.92 13.49 3.35
C GLY A 508 -12.01 12.51 3.86
N PRO A 509 -11.81 11.20 3.72
CA PRO A 509 -12.75 10.20 4.22
C PRO A 509 -12.89 10.37 5.74
N CYS A 510 -14.12 10.59 6.18
CA CYS A 510 -14.49 10.74 7.58
C CYS A 510 -15.44 9.59 7.92
N PHE A 511 -14.95 8.60 8.66
CA PHE A 511 -15.80 7.51 9.13
C PHE A 511 -16.62 8.00 10.32
N SER A 512 -17.93 7.77 10.29
CA SER A 512 -18.80 8.00 11.44
C SER A 512 -18.42 7.05 12.58
N LEU A 513 -18.22 7.59 13.79
CA LEU A 513 -17.92 6.79 14.98
C LEU A 513 -19.04 5.77 15.28
N PRO A 514 -18.73 4.48 15.46
CA PRO A 514 -19.71 3.49 15.92
C PRO A 514 -20.08 3.65 17.40
N PHE A 515 -19.33 4.45 18.18
CA PHE A 515 -19.49 4.61 19.63
C PHE A 515 -19.76 6.05 20.08
N ALA A 516 -20.23 6.92 19.18
CA ALA A 516 -20.81 8.19 19.62
C ALA A 516 -22.12 7.86 20.34
N GLY A 517 -22.02 7.65 21.66
CA GLY A 517 -23.16 7.47 22.53
C GLY A 517 -24.13 8.63 22.32
N SER A 518 -25.41 8.29 22.28
CA SER A 518 -26.55 9.19 22.35
C SER A 518 -26.44 10.10 23.58
N SER A 519 -25.73 11.22 23.46
CA SER A 519 -25.67 12.27 24.48
C SER A 519 -26.24 13.58 23.93
N ASP A 520 -27.27 13.49 23.08
CA ASP A 520 -28.15 14.60 22.70
C ASP A 520 -29.61 14.10 22.71
N SER A 521 -29.98 13.45 23.80
CA SER A 521 -31.36 13.34 24.25
C SER A 521 -31.39 13.85 25.68
N ASP A 522 -32.13 14.93 25.88
CA ASP A 522 -32.39 15.68 27.13
C ASP A 522 -31.51 16.92 27.36
N GLU A 523 -31.86 18.01 26.67
CA GLU A 523 -32.35 19.27 27.30
C GLU A 523 -33.16 20.12 26.31
#